data_AF-A0A7S2DTH7-F1
#
_entry.id   AF-A0A7S2DTH7-F1
#
_cell.length_a   1.000
_cell.length_b   1.000
_cell.length_c   1.000
_cell.angle_alpha   90.00
_cell.angle_beta   90.00
_cell.angle_gamma   90.00
#
_symmetry.space_group_name_H-M   'P 1'
#
loop_
_entity.id
_entity.type
_entity.pdbx_description
1 polymer ?
#
loop_
_entity_poly.entity_id
_entity_poly.type
_entity_poly.pdbx_seq_one_letter_code
_entity_poly.pdbx_strand_id
1 'polypeptide(L)'
;AEWISLSRDLGLIDADLSCDDARLIFLWSRMHVVDEDQAKSREKLTNLSFCDFLEAMVRVAHCKALPTDEQIAAAGRTDAYDFLTYLKANETLAYDRFIAQADGEWWHSARQPITS
;
A
#
# COMPACT_ATOMS: atom_id res chain seq x y z
N ALA A 1 8.16 10.80 11.39
CA ALA A 1 8.48 9.38 11.64
C ALA A 1 9.15 8.85 10.39
N GLU A 2 10.29 8.17 10.51
CA GLU A 2 11.10 7.69 9.38
C GLU A 2 10.29 6.89 8.37
N TRP A 3 9.30 6.10 8.83
CA TRP A 3 8.36 5.39 7.97
C TRP A 3 7.63 6.30 6.97
N ILE A 4 7.07 7.43 7.42
CA ILE A 4 6.32 8.34 6.54
C ILE A 4 7.24 9.01 5.53
N SER A 5 8.46 9.36 5.93
CA SER A 5 9.47 9.90 5.00
C SER A 5 9.82 8.86 3.94
N LEU A 6 10.15 7.63 4.36
CA LEU A 6 10.41 6.51 3.46
C LEU A 6 9.24 6.26 2.48
N SER A 7 8.00 6.22 2.99
CA SER A 7 6.82 6.00 2.14
C SER A 7 6.61 7.12 1.11
N ARG A 8 7.00 8.36 1.41
CA ARG A 8 6.97 9.45 0.43
C ARG A 8 8.10 9.32 -0.60
N ASP A 9 9.31 9.03 -0.12
CA ASP A 9 10.49 8.94 -0.98
C ASP A 9 10.39 7.78 -1.97
N LEU A 10 9.74 6.68 -1.57
CA LEU A 10 9.43 5.54 -2.44
C LEU A 10 8.17 5.75 -3.30
N GLY A 11 7.44 6.85 -3.13
CA GLY A 11 6.19 7.11 -3.85
C GLY A 11 5.05 6.18 -3.46
N LEU A 12 5.07 5.60 -2.26
CA LEU A 12 3.99 4.74 -1.75
C LEU A 12 2.75 5.54 -1.34
N ILE A 13 2.94 6.78 -0.88
CA ILE A 13 1.83 7.70 -0.57
C ILE A 13 1.45 8.45 -1.84
N ASP A 14 0.23 8.22 -2.33
CA ASP A 14 -0.34 8.82 -3.54
C ASP A 14 -1.88 8.88 -3.43
N ALA A 15 -2.61 8.79 -4.55
CA ALA A 15 -4.06 8.86 -4.58
C ALA A 15 -4.78 7.62 -4.03
N ASP A 16 -4.16 6.43 -3.97
CA ASP A 16 -4.79 5.20 -3.42
C ASP A 16 -4.31 4.83 -2.00
N LEU A 17 -3.31 5.56 -1.48
CA LEU A 17 -2.80 5.43 -0.12
C LEU A 17 -2.49 6.81 0.48
N SER A 18 -3.32 7.23 1.42
CA SER A 18 -3.16 8.53 2.09
C SER A 18 -2.06 8.52 3.15
N CYS A 19 -1.64 9.71 3.59
CA CYS A 19 -0.71 9.82 4.70
C CYS A 19 -1.28 9.24 6.02
N ASP A 20 -2.61 9.26 6.20
CA ASP A 20 -3.24 8.71 7.39
C ASP A 20 -3.33 7.17 7.32
N ASP A 21 -3.56 6.61 6.13
CA ASP A 21 -3.43 5.16 5.91
C ASP A 21 -2.01 4.67 6.22
N ALA A 22 -0.99 5.40 5.75
CA ALA A 22 0.40 5.06 6.06
C ALA A 22 0.68 5.04 7.57
N ARG A 23 0.06 5.95 8.34
CA ARG A 23 0.18 5.98 9.81
C ARG A 23 -0.54 4.80 10.45
N LEU A 24 -1.74 4.46 9.98
CA LEU A 24 -2.49 3.29 10.46
C LEU A 24 -1.76 1.99 10.17
N ILE A 25 -1.20 1.85 8.96
CA ILE A 25 -0.37 0.70 8.58
C ILE A 25 0.81 0.56 9.52
N PHE A 26 1.54 1.65 9.80
CA PHE A 26 2.64 1.62 10.77
C PHE A 26 2.18 1.14 12.15
N LEU A 27 1.03 1.62 12.62
CA LEU A 27 0.49 1.24 13.94
C LEU A 27 0.08 -0.23 13.97
N TRP A 28 -0.64 -0.71 12.95
CA TRP A 28 -1.20 -2.06 12.89
C TRP A 28 -0.19 -3.14 12.53
N SER A 29 0.92 -2.79 11.90
CA SER A 29 1.96 -3.76 11.54
C SER A 29 2.87 -4.14 12.71
N ARG A 30 2.79 -3.41 13.83
CA ARG A 30 3.64 -3.65 15.01
C ARG A 30 3.12 -4.83 15.80
N MET A 31 3.77 -5.98 15.63
CA MET A 31 3.46 -7.23 16.32
C MET A 31 4.09 -7.31 17.73
N HIS A 32 4.02 -6.22 18.50
CA HIS A 32 4.59 -6.18 19.84
C HIS A 32 3.50 -6.32 20.90
N VAL A 33 3.66 -7.28 21.80
CA VAL A 33 2.98 -7.24 23.10
C VAL A 33 3.56 -6.04 23.84
N VAL A 34 2.71 -5.06 24.16
CA VAL A 34 3.14 -3.86 24.88
C VAL A 34 3.53 -4.27 26.29
N ASP A 35 4.82 -4.32 26.56
CA ASP A 35 5.36 -4.36 27.91
C ASP A 35 5.62 -2.90 28.32
N GLU A 36 4.69 -2.31 29.08
CA GLU A 36 4.66 -0.87 29.38
C GLU A 36 5.81 -0.41 30.30
N ASP A 37 6.55 -1.35 30.91
CA ASP A 37 7.39 -1.07 32.08
C ASP A 37 8.86 -0.69 31.78
N GLN A 38 9.26 -0.38 30.53
CA GLN A 38 10.65 0.01 30.27
C GLN A 38 10.80 1.22 29.36
N ALA A 39 11.61 2.20 29.80
CA ALA A 39 12.06 3.34 29.01
C ALA A 39 12.77 2.95 27.68
N LYS A 40 13.25 1.70 27.57
CA LYS A 40 13.75 1.08 26.32
C LYS A 40 12.66 0.80 25.27
N SER A 41 11.39 0.95 25.62
CA SER A 41 10.23 0.75 24.74
C SER A 41 10.11 1.85 23.67
N ARG A 42 10.62 3.07 23.93
CA ARG A 42 10.43 4.21 23.01
C ARG A 42 10.98 3.99 21.60
N GLU A 43 12.14 3.36 21.46
CA GLU A 43 12.71 3.04 20.14
C GLU A 43 11.86 2.02 19.38
N LYS A 44 11.22 1.09 20.09
CA LYS A 44 10.27 0.11 19.52
C LYS A 44 8.89 0.70 19.22
N LEU A 45 8.58 1.87 19.80
CA LEU A 45 7.36 2.63 19.52
C LEU A 45 7.51 3.48 18.26
N THR A 46 8.73 3.93 17.94
CA THR A 46 8.98 4.82 16.80
C THR A 46 9.52 4.11 15.56
N ASN A 47 9.92 2.85 15.68
CA ASN A 47 10.47 2.05 14.58
C ASN A 47 9.72 0.73 14.40
N LEU A 48 9.81 0.18 13.20
CA LEU A 48 9.37 -1.17 12.86
C LEU A 48 10.55 -2.13 13.00
N SER A 49 10.33 -3.32 13.57
CA SER A 49 11.26 -4.42 13.34
C SER A 49 11.23 -4.86 11.88
N PHE A 50 12.17 -5.68 11.44
CA PHE A 50 12.17 -6.18 10.07
C PHE A 50 10.87 -6.91 9.71
N CYS A 51 10.33 -7.73 10.62
CA CYS A 51 9.06 -8.42 10.39
C CYS A 51 7.88 -7.46 10.32
N ASP A 52 7.83 -6.46 11.21
CA ASP A 52 6.77 -5.43 11.17
C ASP A 52 6.87 -4.59 9.88
N PHE A 53 8.07 -4.37 9.36
CA PHE A 53 8.29 -3.68 8.10
C PHE A 53 7.76 -4.50 6.91
N LEU A 54 8.03 -5.81 6.86
CA LEU A 54 7.46 -6.67 5.82
C LEU A 54 5.92 -6.71 5.87
N GLU A 55 5.35 -6.81 7.08
CA GLU A 55 3.90 -6.72 7.29
C GLU A 55 3.34 -5.38 6.80
N ALA A 56 4.01 -4.27 7.10
CA ALA A 56 3.64 -2.95 6.63
C ALA A 56 3.65 -2.87 5.09
N MET A 57 4.67 -3.46 4.44
CA MET A 57 4.74 -3.50 2.98
C MET A 57 3.62 -4.34 2.35
N VAL A 58 3.25 -5.46 2.96
CA VAL A 58 2.09 -6.27 2.51
C VAL A 58 0.80 -5.46 2.62
N ARG A 59 0.60 -4.75 3.74
CA ARG A 59 -0.58 -3.87 3.91
C ARG A 59 -0.61 -2.73 2.90
N VAL A 60 0.54 -2.11 2.60
CA VAL A 60 0.66 -1.11 1.52
C VAL A 60 0.24 -1.72 0.19
N ALA A 61 0.71 -2.93 -0.13
CA ALA A 61 0.37 -3.62 -1.38
C ALA A 61 -1.13 -3.91 -1.50
N HIS A 62 -1.83 -4.12 -0.37
CA HIS A 62 -3.28 -4.26 -0.34
C HIS A 62 -4.05 -2.95 -0.57
N CYS A 63 -3.42 -1.79 -0.35
CA CYS A 63 -4.03 -0.51 -0.69
C CYS A 63 -3.90 -0.18 -2.18
N LYS A 64 -2.82 -0.64 -2.83
CA LYS A 64 -2.52 -0.30 -4.22
C LYS A 64 -3.55 -0.87 -5.19
N ALA A 65 -4.04 0.00 -6.08
CA ALA A 65 -4.93 -0.41 -7.16
C ALA A 65 -4.13 -1.20 -8.21
N LEU A 66 -4.43 -2.49 -8.33
CA LEU A 66 -3.85 -3.36 -9.35
C LEU A 66 -4.93 -3.81 -10.34
N PRO A 67 -4.61 -3.89 -11.65
CA PRO A 67 -5.56 -4.37 -12.63
C PRO A 67 -5.78 -5.87 -12.46
N THR A 68 -6.98 -6.32 -12.83
CA THR A 68 -7.28 -7.76 -12.94
C THR A 68 -6.65 -8.34 -14.20
N ASP A 69 -6.42 -9.65 -14.22
CA ASP A 69 -5.93 -10.35 -15.41
C ASP A 69 -6.84 -10.11 -16.63
N GLU A 70 -8.15 -10.02 -16.42
CA GLU A 70 -9.13 -9.68 -17.47
C GLU A 70 -8.91 -8.26 -18.03
N GLN A 71 -8.64 -7.28 -17.18
CA GLN A 71 -8.35 -5.91 -17.60
C GLN A 71 -7.04 -5.82 -18.37
N ILE A 72 -6.00 -6.53 -17.91
CA ILE A 72 -4.70 -6.63 -18.58
C ILE A 72 -4.88 -7.24 -19.98
N ALA A 73 -5.59 -8.37 -20.06
CA ALA A 73 -5.85 -9.06 -21.32
C ALA A 73 -6.70 -8.22 -22.30
N ALA A 74 -7.75 -7.57 -21.80
CA ALA A 74 -8.62 -6.70 -22.62
C ALA A 74 -7.87 -5.49 -23.19
N ALA A 75 -6.89 -4.96 -22.45
CA ALA A 75 -6.03 -3.87 -22.90
C ALA A 75 -4.84 -4.34 -23.77
N GLY A 76 -4.70 -5.65 -24.01
CA GLY A 76 -3.61 -6.24 -24.80
C GLY A 76 -2.23 -6.05 -24.18
N ARG A 77 -2.14 -6.04 -22.84
CA ARG A 77 -0.90 -5.79 -22.08
C ARG A 77 -0.30 -7.08 -21.54
N THR A 78 0.99 -7.04 -21.21
CA THR A 78 1.70 -8.24 -20.71
C THR A 78 1.50 -8.48 -19.23
N ASP A 79 1.47 -7.40 -18.45
CA ASP A 79 1.43 -7.42 -17.00
C ASP A 79 0.88 -6.11 -16.45
N ALA A 80 0.70 -6.08 -15.12
CA ALA A 80 0.16 -4.92 -14.42
C ALA A 80 1.04 -3.66 -14.58
N TYR A 81 2.36 -3.82 -14.67
CA TYR A 81 3.27 -2.68 -14.82
C TYR A 81 3.11 -2.03 -16.20
N ASP A 82 3.09 -2.84 -17.26
CA ASP A 82 2.84 -2.37 -18.63
C ASP A 82 1.47 -1.69 -18.74
N PHE A 83 0.43 -2.30 -18.15
CA PHE A 83 -0.92 -1.74 -18.11
C PHE A 83 -0.98 -0.36 -17.44
N LEU A 84 -0.45 -0.24 -16.21
CA LEU A 84 -0.48 1.02 -15.46
C LEU A 84 0.37 2.10 -16.13
N THR A 85 1.53 1.73 -16.68
CA THR A 85 2.40 2.68 -17.40
C THR A 85 1.73 3.18 -18.67
N TYR A 86 1.06 2.29 -19.42
CA TYR A 86 0.27 2.63 -20.59
C TYR A 86 -0.84 3.63 -20.25
N LEU A 87 -1.65 3.33 -19.21
CA LEU A 87 -2.74 4.22 -18.79
C LEU A 87 -2.21 5.59 -18.37
N LYS A 88 -1.13 5.62 -17.57
CA LYS A 88 -0.54 6.87 -17.08
C LYS A 88 -0.03 7.76 -18.23
N ALA A 89 0.52 7.16 -19.28
CA ALA A 89 1.10 7.88 -20.42
C ALA A 89 0.05 8.31 -21.47
N ASN A 90 -1.00 7.52 -21.69
CA ASN A 90 -1.91 7.72 -22.81
C ASN A 90 -3.32 8.18 -22.39
N GLU A 91 -3.73 7.86 -21.16
CA GLU A 91 -5.10 8.05 -20.69
C GLU A 91 -5.12 8.54 -19.24
N THR A 92 -4.51 9.69 -18.96
CA THR A 92 -4.33 10.21 -17.58
C THR A 92 -5.64 10.27 -16.78
N LEU A 93 -6.75 10.70 -17.39
CA LEU A 93 -8.05 10.71 -16.72
C LEU A 93 -8.59 9.30 -16.38
N ALA A 94 -8.27 8.30 -17.21
CA ALA A 94 -8.63 6.92 -16.92
C ALA A 94 -7.73 6.34 -15.82
N TYR A 95 -6.43 6.67 -15.82
CA TYR A 95 -5.50 6.34 -14.75
C TYR A 95 -5.95 6.92 -13.41
N ASP A 96 -6.27 8.22 -13.37
CA ASP A 96 -6.70 8.89 -12.12
C ASP A 96 -7.98 8.26 -11.58
N ARG A 97 -8.95 7.94 -12.45
CA ARG A 97 -10.15 7.19 -12.05
C ARG A 97 -9.81 5.79 -11.56
N PHE A 98 -8.92 5.08 -12.24
CA PHE A 98 -8.53 3.72 -11.87
C PHE A 98 -7.93 3.68 -10.46
N ILE A 99 -7.05 4.63 -10.13
CA ILE A 99 -6.46 4.77 -8.80
C ILE A 99 -7.50 5.26 -7.77
N ALA A 100 -8.39 6.18 -8.15
CA ALA A 100 -9.41 6.74 -7.25
C ALA A 100 -10.61 5.82 -6.99
N GLN A 101 -10.93 4.88 -7.89
CA GLN A 101 -12.07 3.96 -7.76
C GLN A 101 -11.81 2.84 -6.74
N ALA A 102 -10.62 2.83 -6.12
CA ALA A 102 -10.20 1.94 -5.04
C ALA A 102 -10.66 2.38 -3.64
N ASP A 103 -11.69 3.23 -3.55
CA ASP A 103 -12.18 3.90 -2.34
C ASP A 103 -13.06 3.00 -1.43
N GLY A 104 -12.60 1.77 -1.17
CA GLY A 104 -13.21 0.84 -0.22
C GLY A 104 -12.23 0.49 0.90
N GLU A 105 -12.69 0.46 2.15
CA GLU A 105 -11.89 0.17 3.36
C GLU A 105 -10.94 -1.04 3.16
N TRP A 106 -9.64 -0.80 2.94
CA TRP A 106 -8.64 -1.84 2.61
C TRP A 106 -8.49 -2.91 3.71
N TRP A 107 -8.98 -2.62 4.91
CA TRP A 107 -9.00 -3.53 6.05
C TRP A 107 -10.19 -4.50 6.06
N HIS A 108 -11.17 -4.34 5.16
CA HIS A 108 -12.31 -5.25 5.05
C HIS A 108 -12.14 -6.33 3.98
N SER A 109 -11.40 -6.05 2.90
CA SER A 109 -11.12 -7.02 1.85
C SER A 109 -9.82 -6.68 1.12
N ALA A 110 -9.03 -7.72 0.83
CA ALA A 110 -7.84 -7.57 -0.02
C ALA A 110 -8.27 -7.03 -1.39
N ARG A 111 -7.68 -5.90 -1.80
CA ARG A 111 -7.98 -5.25 -3.10
C ARG A 111 -7.27 -5.94 -4.29
N GLN A 112 -6.42 -6.93 -4.01
CA GLN A 112 -5.71 -7.71 -5.02
C GLN A 112 -6.56 -8.91 -5.47
N PRO A 113 -6.50 -9.30 -6.76
CA PRO A 113 -7.09 -10.56 -7.20
C PRO A 113 -6.44 -11.71 -6.42
N ILE A 114 -7.24 -12.43 -5.63
CA ILE A 114 -6.80 -13.70 -5.06
C ILE A 114 -6.82 -14.68 -6.22
N THR A 115 -5.65 -15.04 -6.75
CA THR A 115 -5.54 -16.09 -7.77
C THR A 115 -6.10 -17.38 -7.17
N SER A 116 -7.26 -17.83 -7.66
CA SER A 116 -7.85 -19.13 -7.37
C SER A 116 -7.46 -20.13 -8.45
#